data_AF-A0A1M7TRH3-F1
#
_entry.id   AF-A0A1M7TRH3-F1
#
_cell.length_a   1.000
_cell.length_b   1.000
_cell.length_c   1.000
_cell.angle_alpha   90.00
_cell.angle_beta   90.00
_cell.angle_gamma   90.00
#
_symmetry.space_group_name_H-M   'P 1'
#
loop_
_entity.id
_entity.type
_entity.pdbx_description
1 polymer ?
#
loop_
_entity_poly.entity_id
_entity_poly.type
_entity_poly.pdbx_seq_one_letter_code
_entity_poly.pdbx_strand_id
1 'polypeptide(L)'
;MTRKIAFYGKGGIGKSTTQQNTAAAMAHFYDKKVFIHGCDPKADSTRLILGGKPQETLMDVLRQEGAEKVTNDKVIKVGYRGIHCVESGGPEPGVGCAGRGVITAIDLMEANGAYSSDLDFVFFDVLGDVVCGGFAMPIRDGKAEEVYIVASGEMMAIYAANNICKGLLKYAKQSGVRLGGIICNSRKVDKEREFLEEFTAAIGTRMIHFVPRDNVVQIAEFNKKTVVDYDSNENQAQEYGELARKIIENQEFVIPQPLTMDELEKMVVKYGIAD
;
A
#
# COMPACT_ATOMS: atom_id res chain seq x y z
N MET A 1 13.08 -14.89 5.84
CA MET A 1 12.12 -15.08 4.73
C MET A 1 11.55 -13.71 4.41
N THR A 2 11.57 -13.31 3.14
CA THR A 2 11.11 -11.98 2.70
C THR A 2 9.59 -11.88 2.88
N ARG A 3 9.12 -10.84 3.58
CA ARG A 3 7.69 -10.60 3.79
C ARG A 3 7.12 -9.80 2.63
N LYS A 4 6.13 -10.36 1.93
CA LYS A 4 5.48 -9.72 0.78
C LYS A 4 4.16 -9.09 1.22
N ILE A 5 4.14 -7.75 1.24
CA ILE A 5 3.07 -6.93 1.77
C ILE A 5 2.37 -6.18 0.64
N ALA A 6 1.04 -6.20 0.59
CA ALA A 6 0.27 -5.32 -0.28
C ALA A 6 -0.44 -4.22 0.52
N PHE A 7 -0.24 -2.97 0.09
CA PHE A 7 -0.98 -1.82 0.59
C PHE A 7 -2.18 -1.56 -0.33
N TYR A 8 -3.38 -1.58 0.24
CA TYR A 8 -4.62 -1.22 -0.45
C TYR A 8 -5.28 0.00 0.21
N GLY A 9 -6.25 0.60 -0.47
CA GLY A 9 -7.03 1.71 0.05
C GLY A 9 -7.71 2.49 -1.05
N LYS A 10 -8.69 3.32 -0.68
CA LYS A 10 -9.40 4.21 -1.61
C LYS A 10 -8.41 5.17 -2.30
N GLY A 11 -8.66 5.52 -3.56
CA GLY A 11 -7.96 6.56 -4.29
C GLY A 11 -7.97 7.88 -3.52
N GLY A 12 -6.81 8.53 -3.49
CA GLY A 12 -6.65 9.80 -2.78
C GLY A 12 -6.60 9.70 -1.25
N ILE A 13 -6.68 8.50 -0.64
CA ILE A 13 -6.63 8.34 0.82
C ILE A 13 -5.26 8.65 1.42
N GLY A 14 -4.20 8.69 0.60
CA GLY A 14 -2.81 8.84 1.04
C GLY A 14 -2.04 7.52 1.16
N LYS A 15 -2.53 6.45 0.51
CA LYS A 15 -1.91 5.12 0.48
C LYS A 15 -0.41 5.16 0.12
N SER A 16 -0.07 5.76 -1.02
CA SER A 16 1.31 5.80 -1.53
C SER A 16 2.23 6.65 -0.66
N THR A 17 1.72 7.73 -0.08
CA THR A 17 2.45 8.55 0.90
C THR A 17 2.77 7.73 2.16
N THR A 18 1.77 7.05 2.74
CA THR A 18 1.95 6.19 3.91
C THR A 18 2.90 5.03 3.63
N GLN A 19 2.74 4.36 2.48
CA GLN A 19 3.60 3.25 2.07
C GLN A 19 5.07 3.70 1.93
N GLN A 20 5.34 4.81 1.24
CA GLN A 20 6.71 5.30 1.03
C GLN A 20 7.36 5.76 2.33
N ASN A 21 6.62 6.47 3.18
CA ASN A 21 7.14 6.86 4.50
C ASN A 21 7.40 5.64 5.40
N THR A 22 6.54 4.62 5.35
CA THR A 22 6.74 3.36 6.08
C THR A 22 8.00 2.63 5.58
N ALA A 23 8.20 2.55 4.26
CA ALA A 23 9.40 1.95 3.67
C ALA A 23 10.67 2.72 4.09
N ALA A 24 10.63 4.05 4.02
CA ALA A 24 11.73 4.90 4.47
C ALA A 24 12.02 4.73 5.97
N ALA A 25 10.97 4.63 6.81
CA ALA A 25 11.11 4.37 8.24
C ALA A 25 11.71 2.98 8.52
N MET A 26 11.28 1.94 7.81
CA MET A 26 11.84 0.60 7.90
C MET A 26 13.34 0.57 7.56
N ALA A 27 13.74 1.27 6.49
CA ALA A 27 15.14 1.36 6.09
C ALA A 27 15.98 2.28 7.01
N HIS A 28 15.38 3.35 7.56
CA HIS A 28 16.09 4.33 8.39
C HIS A 28 16.28 3.88 9.83
N PHE A 29 15.18 3.48 10.48
CA PHE A 29 15.15 3.23 11.92
C PHE A 29 15.41 1.77 12.29
N TYR A 30 15.25 0.85 11.33
CA TYR A 30 15.30 -0.60 11.59
C TYR A 30 16.21 -1.38 10.61
N ASP A 31 16.98 -0.65 9.78
CA ASP A 31 17.94 -1.18 8.80
C ASP A 31 17.37 -2.30 7.91
N LYS A 32 16.08 -2.20 7.56
CA LYS A 32 15.40 -3.18 6.70
C LYS A 32 15.62 -2.90 5.23
N LYS A 33 15.89 -3.96 4.47
CA LYS A 33 15.96 -3.94 3.01
C LYS A 33 14.55 -4.04 2.43
N VAL A 34 14.08 -2.96 1.84
CA VAL A 34 12.72 -2.86 1.29
C VAL A 34 12.78 -2.73 -0.24
N PHE A 35 11.89 -3.43 -0.91
CA PHE A 35 11.60 -3.28 -2.34
C PHE A 35 10.17 -2.76 -2.51
N ILE A 36 9.97 -1.72 -3.31
CA ILE A 36 8.65 -1.17 -3.65
C ILE A 36 8.33 -1.49 -5.12
N HIS A 37 7.22 -2.18 -5.33
CA HIS A 37 6.59 -2.36 -6.62
C HIS A 37 5.28 -1.57 -6.65
N GLY A 38 5.27 -0.46 -7.39
CA GLY A 38 4.06 0.32 -7.63
C GLY A 38 3.12 -0.39 -8.61
N CYS A 39 1.94 -0.75 -8.14
CA CYS A 39 0.89 -1.43 -8.90
C CYS A 39 -0.32 -0.52 -9.16
N ASP A 40 -0.14 0.80 -9.01
CA ASP A 40 -1.11 1.83 -9.33
C ASP A 40 -0.78 2.42 -10.72
N PRO A 41 -1.75 2.46 -11.67
CA PRO A 41 -1.50 3.01 -13.01
C PRO A 41 -1.05 4.47 -13.01
N LYS A 42 -1.22 5.20 -11.90
CA LYS A 42 -0.71 6.57 -11.71
C LYS A 42 0.83 6.67 -11.71
N ALA A 43 1.52 5.56 -11.42
CA ALA A 43 2.98 5.43 -11.48
C ALA A 43 3.77 6.45 -10.61
N ASP A 44 3.26 6.78 -9.41
CA ASP A 44 3.91 7.68 -8.45
C ASP A 44 4.16 7.05 -7.06
N SER A 45 4.04 5.72 -6.98
CA SER A 45 4.24 4.90 -5.78
C SER A 45 5.68 4.93 -5.23
N THR A 46 6.65 5.34 -6.05
CA THR A 46 8.09 5.37 -5.74
C THR A 46 8.69 6.77 -5.76
N ARG A 47 7.87 7.78 -6.10
CA ARG A 47 8.32 9.15 -6.39
C ARG A 47 9.12 9.79 -5.26
N LEU A 48 8.68 9.66 -4.01
CA LEU A 48 9.31 10.27 -2.85
C LEU A 48 10.62 9.56 -2.47
N ILE A 49 10.69 8.25 -2.68
CA ILE A 49 11.90 7.45 -2.42
C ILE A 49 13.01 7.79 -3.41
N LEU A 50 12.64 8.13 -4.64
CA LEU A 50 13.58 8.45 -5.72
C LEU A 50 13.95 9.94 -5.82
N GLY A 51 13.47 10.78 -4.90
CA GLY A 51 13.72 12.23 -4.95
C GLY A 51 13.01 12.92 -6.12
N GLY A 52 11.88 12.37 -6.57
CA GLY A 52 11.08 12.86 -7.69
C GLY A 52 11.70 12.65 -9.07
N LYS A 53 12.70 11.77 -9.18
CA LYS A 53 13.23 11.32 -10.48
C LYS A 53 12.13 10.58 -11.24
N PRO A 54 12.00 10.79 -12.57
CA PRO A 54 11.11 9.99 -13.39
C PRO A 54 11.54 8.52 -13.31
N GLN A 55 10.60 7.64 -13.00
CA GLN A 55 10.80 6.21 -13.13
C GLN A 55 10.13 5.75 -14.41
N GLU A 56 10.91 5.17 -15.32
CA GLU A 56 10.37 4.50 -16.49
C GLU A 56 9.59 3.26 -16.03
N THR A 57 8.37 3.10 -16.51
CA THR A 57 7.51 1.99 -16.07
C THR A 57 7.82 0.71 -16.83
N LEU A 58 7.58 -0.46 -16.22
CA LEU A 58 7.77 -1.74 -16.91
C LEU A 58 6.94 -1.82 -18.19
N MET A 59 5.68 -1.37 -18.12
CA MET A 59 4.78 -1.42 -19.26
C MET A 59 5.22 -0.46 -20.38
N ASP A 60 5.89 0.65 -20.08
CA ASP A 60 6.48 1.52 -21.10
C ASP A 60 7.66 0.84 -21.81
N VAL A 61 8.62 0.28 -21.04
CA VAL A 61 9.76 -0.47 -21.62
C VAL A 61 9.25 -1.64 -22.46
N LEU A 62 8.27 -2.39 -21.95
CA LEU A 62 7.69 -3.52 -22.66
C LEU A 62 7.06 -3.12 -24.00
N ARG A 63 6.35 -1.98 -24.04
CA ARG A 63 5.72 -1.48 -25.28
C ARG A 63 6.73 -0.92 -26.27
N GLN A 64 7.72 -0.18 -25.79
CA GLN A 64 8.66 0.55 -26.64
C GLN A 64 9.80 -0.34 -27.14
N GLU A 65 10.21 -1.31 -26.34
CA GLU A 65 11.47 -2.03 -26.55
C GLU A 65 11.35 -3.56 -26.47
N GLY A 66 10.18 -4.09 -26.12
CA GLY A 66 9.97 -5.54 -26.02
C GLY A 66 10.31 -6.14 -24.66
N ALA A 67 9.88 -7.38 -24.45
CA ALA A 67 9.97 -8.07 -23.15
C ALA A 67 11.42 -8.38 -22.76
N GLU A 68 12.28 -8.66 -23.73
CA GLU A 68 13.70 -8.96 -23.55
C GLU A 68 14.50 -7.76 -23.02
N LYS A 69 13.95 -6.54 -23.11
CA LYS A 69 14.56 -5.31 -22.59
C LYS A 69 14.09 -4.96 -21.19
N VAL A 70 13.08 -5.66 -20.66
CA VAL A 70 12.64 -5.52 -19.27
C VAL A 70 13.61 -6.29 -18.36
N THR A 71 14.80 -5.74 -18.15
CA THR A 71 15.82 -6.30 -17.24
C THR A 71 15.86 -5.55 -15.92
N ASN A 72 16.26 -6.24 -14.84
CA ASN A 72 16.35 -5.66 -13.49
C ASN A 72 17.17 -4.37 -13.46
N ASP A 73 18.36 -4.35 -14.09
CA ASP A 73 19.24 -3.18 -14.13
C ASP A 73 18.61 -1.96 -14.81
N LYS A 74 17.67 -2.19 -15.73
CA LYS A 74 16.98 -1.13 -16.45
C LYS A 74 15.83 -0.56 -15.62
N VAL A 75 14.94 -1.42 -15.16
CA VAL A 75 13.66 -1.00 -14.56
C VAL A 75 13.76 -0.72 -13.06
N ILE A 76 14.66 -1.39 -12.33
CA ILE A 76 14.85 -1.14 -10.90
C ILE A 76 15.69 0.12 -10.73
N LYS A 77 15.17 1.06 -9.95
CA LYS A 77 15.94 2.21 -9.44
C LYS A 77 16.15 2.06 -7.94
N VAL A 78 17.30 2.52 -7.47
CA VAL A 78 17.64 2.52 -6.05
C VAL A 78 17.51 3.95 -5.52
N GLY A 79 16.70 4.12 -4.48
CA GLY A 79 16.42 5.41 -3.86
C GLY A 79 16.99 5.53 -2.45
N TYR A 80 16.28 6.30 -1.63
CA TYR A 80 16.61 6.56 -0.23
C TYR A 80 17.00 5.27 0.51
N ARG A 81 18.17 5.30 1.18
CA ARG A 81 18.72 4.18 1.97
C ARG A 81 18.71 2.81 1.29
N GLY A 82 18.90 2.78 -0.03
CA GLY A 82 19.00 1.51 -0.77
C GLY A 82 17.66 0.85 -1.07
N ILE A 83 16.53 1.54 -0.87
CA ILE A 83 15.22 1.01 -1.22
C ILE A 83 15.13 0.82 -2.74
N HIS A 84 14.84 -0.40 -3.17
CA HIS A 84 14.62 -0.73 -4.57
C HIS A 84 13.20 -0.32 -5.00
N CYS A 85 13.08 0.25 -6.18
CA CYS A 85 11.84 0.82 -6.69
C CYS A 85 11.58 0.34 -8.11
N VAL A 86 10.34 -0.05 -8.38
CA VAL A 86 9.84 -0.34 -9.72
C VAL A 86 8.37 0.10 -9.85
N GLU A 87 7.93 0.56 -11.01
CA GLU A 87 6.53 0.92 -11.29
C GLU A 87 6.01 0.02 -12.41
N SER A 88 4.92 -0.71 -12.18
CA SER A 88 4.25 -1.48 -13.25
C SER A 88 3.93 -0.56 -14.43
N GLY A 89 3.33 0.59 -14.15
CA GLY A 89 2.74 1.47 -15.16
C GLY A 89 1.35 1.00 -15.61
N GLY A 90 0.64 1.91 -16.26
CA GLY A 90 -0.68 1.65 -16.82
C GLY A 90 -0.65 1.47 -18.34
N PRO A 91 -1.76 1.01 -18.94
CA PRO A 91 -2.00 1.26 -20.35
C PRO A 91 -2.24 2.76 -20.58
N GLU A 92 -2.21 3.19 -21.84
CA GLU A 92 -2.59 4.56 -22.18
C GLU A 92 -4.00 4.90 -21.68
N PRO A 93 -4.24 6.14 -21.20
CA PRO A 93 -5.56 6.55 -20.73
C PRO A 93 -6.66 6.26 -21.78
N GLY A 94 -7.68 5.51 -21.37
CA GLY A 94 -8.80 5.12 -22.24
C GLY A 94 -8.57 3.83 -23.04
N VAL A 95 -7.41 3.17 -22.92
CA VAL A 95 -7.07 1.94 -23.64
C VAL A 95 -6.65 0.83 -22.68
N GLY A 96 -6.87 -0.43 -23.03
CA GLY A 96 -6.32 -1.58 -22.33
C GLY A 96 -6.96 -1.87 -20.95
N CYS A 97 -6.22 -2.61 -20.11
CA CYS A 97 -6.65 -2.97 -18.76
C CYS A 97 -5.47 -2.85 -17.80
N ALA A 98 -5.51 -1.85 -16.90
CA ALA A 98 -4.47 -1.62 -15.90
C ALA A 98 -4.16 -2.86 -15.06
N GLY A 99 -5.20 -3.59 -14.66
CA GLY A 99 -5.04 -4.84 -13.93
C GLY A 99 -4.23 -5.91 -14.66
N ARG A 100 -4.31 -6.01 -16.00
CA ARG A 100 -3.46 -6.94 -16.77
C ARG A 100 -2.00 -6.47 -16.84
N GLY A 101 -1.77 -5.16 -16.93
CA GLY A 101 -0.42 -4.58 -16.89
C GLY A 101 0.30 -4.90 -15.57
N VAL A 102 -0.41 -4.76 -14.44
CA VAL A 102 0.11 -5.14 -13.11
C VAL A 102 0.49 -6.62 -13.06
N ILE A 103 -0.36 -7.51 -13.61
CA ILE A 103 -0.07 -8.95 -13.67
C ILE A 103 1.24 -9.21 -14.43
N THR A 104 1.32 -8.70 -15.65
CA THR A 104 2.49 -8.87 -16.51
C THR A 104 3.77 -8.31 -15.87
N ALA A 105 3.68 -7.14 -15.24
CA ALA A 105 4.82 -6.52 -14.57
C ALA A 105 5.33 -7.36 -13.39
N ILE A 106 4.43 -7.87 -12.54
CA ILE A 106 4.82 -8.72 -11.41
C ILE A 106 5.44 -10.03 -11.91
N ASP A 107 4.83 -10.69 -12.88
CA ASP A 107 5.33 -11.97 -13.41
C ASP A 107 6.71 -11.82 -14.08
N LEU A 108 6.95 -10.73 -14.83
CA LEU A 108 8.27 -10.43 -15.39
C LEU A 108 9.33 -10.21 -14.30
N MET A 109 8.99 -9.45 -13.24
CA MET A 109 9.91 -9.21 -12.13
C MET A 109 10.22 -10.49 -11.34
N GLU A 110 9.26 -11.39 -11.17
CA GLU A 110 9.50 -12.70 -10.57
C GLU A 110 10.39 -13.57 -11.45
N ALA A 111 10.11 -13.63 -12.76
CA ALA A 111 10.92 -14.41 -13.71
C ALA A 111 12.37 -13.91 -13.76
N ASN A 112 12.58 -12.61 -13.61
CA ASN A 112 13.92 -11.99 -13.54
C ASN A 112 14.59 -12.13 -12.17
N GLY A 113 13.94 -12.76 -11.18
CA GLY A 113 14.48 -12.91 -9.83
C GLY A 113 14.66 -11.60 -9.06
N ALA A 114 13.86 -10.57 -9.38
CA ALA A 114 13.99 -9.25 -8.77
C ALA A 114 13.67 -9.20 -7.27
N TYR A 115 12.77 -10.08 -6.81
CA TYR A 115 12.44 -10.21 -5.38
C TYR A 115 13.40 -11.20 -4.71
N SER A 116 14.66 -10.77 -4.58
CA SER A 116 15.73 -11.58 -4.03
C SER A 116 15.51 -11.93 -2.55
N SER A 117 16.11 -13.05 -2.13
CA SER A 117 15.99 -13.57 -0.77
C SER A 117 16.73 -12.75 0.29
N ASP A 118 17.57 -11.80 -0.12
CA ASP A 118 18.27 -10.88 0.79
C ASP A 118 17.41 -9.66 1.18
N LEU A 119 16.23 -9.49 0.56
CA LEU A 119 15.25 -8.48 0.96
C LEU A 119 14.52 -8.91 2.24
N ASP A 120 14.27 -7.97 3.13
CA ASP A 120 13.39 -8.19 4.28
C ASP A 120 11.91 -8.05 3.88
N PHE A 121 11.60 -7.05 3.04
CA PHE A 121 10.24 -6.70 2.66
C PHE A 121 10.10 -6.40 1.16
N VAL A 122 8.97 -6.83 0.58
CA VAL A 122 8.49 -6.36 -0.73
C VAL A 122 7.12 -5.73 -0.55
N PHE A 123 6.97 -4.49 -0.95
CA PHE A 123 5.72 -3.72 -0.88
C PHE A 123 5.09 -3.63 -2.26
N PHE A 124 3.86 -4.08 -2.38
CA PHE A 124 3.01 -3.84 -3.54
C PHE A 124 2.05 -2.68 -3.20
N ASP A 125 2.19 -1.54 -3.88
CA ASP A 125 1.25 -0.42 -3.72
C ASP A 125 0.11 -0.57 -4.74
N VAL A 126 -1.03 -1.12 -4.31
CA VAL A 126 -2.09 -1.58 -5.22
C VAL A 126 -3.28 -0.62 -5.20
N LEU A 127 -3.84 -0.34 -6.38
CA LEU A 127 -5.07 0.45 -6.50
C LEU A 127 -6.24 -0.27 -5.80
N GLY A 128 -6.89 0.41 -4.84
CA GLY A 128 -7.96 -0.16 -4.03
C GLY A 128 -9.39 0.27 -4.39
N ASP A 129 -9.58 1.19 -5.34
CA ASP A 129 -10.92 1.64 -5.75
C ASP A 129 -11.71 0.56 -6.49
N VAL A 130 -11.00 -0.26 -7.28
CA VAL A 130 -11.60 -1.30 -8.11
C VAL A 130 -10.90 -2.61 -7.81
N VAL A 131 -11.54 -3.48 -7.04
CA VAL A 131 -11.03 -4.83 -6.72
C VAL A 131 -11.40 -5.81 -7.85
N CYS A 132 -11.08 -5.46 -9.10
CA CYS A 132 -11.30 -6.35 -10.24
C CYS A 132 -10.25 -7.48 -10.25
N GLY A 133 -10.44 -8.49 -11.11
CA GLY A 133 -9.56 -9.67 -11.14
C GLY A 133 -8.07 -9.38 -11.38
N GLY A 134 -7.72 -8.23 -11.95
CA GLY A 134 -6.31 -7.81 -12.12
C GLY A 134 -5.71 -7.18 -10.87
N PHE A 135 -6.38 -6.20 -10.25
CA PHE A 135 -5.91 -5.59 -9.00
C PHE A 135 -6.03 -6.52 -7.79
N ALA A 136 -6.85 -7.57 -7.88
CA ALA A 136 -6.87 -8.66 -6.92
C ALA A 136 -5.75 -9.69 -7.15
N MET A 137 -4.94 -9.59 -8.22
CA MET A 137 -3.93 -10.62 -8.50
C MET A 137 -2.92 -10.80 -7.36
N PRO A 138 -2.33 -9.73 -6.77
CA PRO A 138 -1.36 -9.91 -5.70
C PRO A 138 -1.87 -10.80 -4.56
N ILE A 139 -3.16 -10.69 -4.22
CA ILE A 139 -3.81 -11.48 -3.18
C ILE A 139 -4.38 -12.82 -3.69
N ARG A 140 -4.80 -12.91 -4.96
CA ARG A 140 -5.39 -14.12 -5.56
C ARG A 140 -4.34 -15.19 -5.84
N ASP A 141 -3.19 -14.77 -6.38
CA ASP A 141 -2.14 -15.68 -6.84
C ASP A 141 -1.04 -15.83 -5.78
N GLY A 142 -1.28 -15.33 -4.56
CA GLY A 142 -0.35 -15.46 -3.42
C GLY A 142 0.95 -14.70 -3.58
N LYS A 143 0.99 -13.64 -4.41
CA LYS A 143 2.18 -12.79 -4.55
C LYS A 143 2.40 -11.92 -3.32
N ALA A 144 1.34 -11.58 -2.60
CA ALA A 144 1.39 -10.93 -1.29
C ALA A 144 0.64 -11.79 -0.27
N GLU A 145 1.29 -12.05 0.86
CA GLU A 145 0.75 -12.87 1.96
C GLU A 145 0.08 -11.99 3.02
N GLU A 146 0.57 -10.75 3.16
CA GLU A 146 0.10 -9.78 4.14
C GLU A 146 -0.53 -8.58 3.45
N VAL A 147 -1.69 -8.15 3.95
CA VAL A 147 -2.39 -6.98 3.43
C VAL A 147 -2.58 -5.96 4.53
N TYR A 148 -2.27 -4.69 4.24
CA TYR A 148 -2.63 -3.56 5.07
C TYR A 148 -3.51 -2.61 4.25
N ILE A 149 -4.62 -2.17 4.83
CA ILE A 149 -5.54 -1.27 4.16
C ILE A 149 -5.42 0.11 4.80
N VAL A 150 -5.17 1.12 3.98
CA VAL A 150 -5.19 2.52 4.38
C VAL A 150 -6.62 3.05 4.24
N ALA A 151 -7.18 3.53 5.35
CA ALA A 151 -8.54 4.08 5.43
C ALA A 151 -8.55 5.38 6.25
N SER A 152 -9.71 6.03 6.35
CA SER A 152 -9.99 7.19 7.20
C SER A 152 -11.40 7.05 7.76
N GLY A 153 -11.80 7.98 8.64
CA GLY A 153 -13.18 8.07 9.13
C GLY A 153 -14.19 8.50 8.06
N GLU A 154 -13.76 8.77 6.82
CA GLU A 154 -14.68 9.04 5.73
C GLU A 154 -15.44 7.77 5.34
N MET A 155 -16.76 7.89 5.25
CA MET A 155 -17.67 6.81 4.85
C MET A 155 -17.18 6.03 3.62
N MET A 156 -16.75 6.71 2.57
CA MET A 156 -16.28 6.06 1.33
C MET A 156 -14.96 5.29 1.50
N ALA A 157 -14.09 5.71 2.43
CA ALA A 157 -12.85 4.99 2.72
C ALA A 157 -13.17 3.67 3.44
N ILE A 158 -14.13 3.69 4.36
CA ILE A 158 -14.62 2.51 5.07
C ILE A 158 -15.34 1.53 4.11
N TYR A 159 -16.17 2.02 3.19
CA TYR A 159 -16.76 1.19 2.13
C TYR A 159 -15.71 0.50 1.27
N ALA A 160 -14.68 1.24 0.84
CA ALA A 160 -13.58 0.67 0.07
C ALA A 160 -12.84 -0.41 0.88
N ALA A 161 -12.51 -0.13 2.15
CA ALA A 161 -11.85 -1.08 3.03
C ALA A 161 -12.66 -2.37 3.22
N ASN A 162 -13.99 -2.26 3.43
CA ASN A 162 -14.87 -3.41 3.56
C ASN A 162 -14.95 -4.23 2.26
N ASN A 163 -14.98 -3.57 1.09
CA ASN A 163 -14.97 -4.26 -0.20
C ASN A 163 -13.63 -4.95 -0.49
N ILE A 164 -12.50 -4.37 -0.10
CA ILE A 164 -11.20 -5.04 -0.14
C ILE A 164 -11.22 -6.29 0.75
N CYS A 165 -11.80 -6.21 1.96
CA CYS A 165 -11.97 -7.36 2.84
C CYS A 165 -12.80 -8.49 2.21
N LYS A 166 -13.85 -8.17 1.43
CA LYS A 166 -14.60 -9.18 0.65
C LYS A 166 -13.70 -9.88 -0.38
N GLY A 167 -12.83 -9.13 -1.04
CA GLY A 167 -11.81 -9.67 -1.93
C GLY A 167 -10.85 -10.62 -1.20
N LEU A 168 -10.35 -10.21 -0.03
CA LEU A 168 -9.47 -11.05 0.80
C LEU A 168 -10.16 -12.35 1.24
N LEU A 169 -11.39 -12.27 1.75
CA LEU A 169 -12.16 -13.44 2.19
C LEU A 169 -12.30 -14.48 1.06
N LYS A 170 -12.51 -14.01 -0.17
CA LYS A 170 -12.65 -14.88 -1.35
C LYS A 170 -11.39 -15.70 -1.64
N TYR A 171 -10.21 -15.14 -1.39
CA TYR A 171 -8.93 -15.77 -1.76
C TYR A 171 -8.14 -16.33 -0.58
N ALA A 172 -8.49 -15.98 0.66
CA ALA A 172 -7.75 -16.36 1.87
C ALA A 172 -7.49 -17.86 2.04
N LYS A 173 -8.44 -18.73 1.60
CA LYS A 173 -8.27 -20.19 1.63
C LYS A 173 -7.40 -20.72 0.49
N GLN A 174 -7.40 -20.05 -0.66
CA GLN A 174 -6.68 -20.47 -1.86
C GLN A 174 -5.22 -20.02 -1.84
N SER A 175 -4.98 -18.74 -1.57
CA SER A 175 -3.63 -18.14 -1.62
C SER A 175 -2.94 -18.06 -0.27
N GLY A 176 -3.67 -18.26 0.83
CA GLY A 176 -3.12 -18.06 2.17
C GLY A 176 -3.06 -16.60 2.61
N VAL A 177 -3.49 -15.64 1.79
CA VAL A 177 -3.45 -14.21 2.13
C VAL A 177 -4.20 -13.88 3.42
N ARG A 178 -3.68 -12.94 4.21
CA ARG A 178 -4.27 -12.47 5.46
C ARG A 178 -4.27 -10.95 5.55
N LEU A 179 -5.24 -10.41 6.29
CA LEU A 179 -5.27 -9.01 6.70
C LEU A 179 -4.39 -8.84 7.94
N GLY A 180 -3.36 -7.99 7.84
CA GLY A 180 -2.46 -7.63 8.95
C GLY A 180 -2.96 -6.45 9.78
N GLY A 181 -3.84 -5.62 9.22
CA GLY A 181 -4.52 -4.54 9.95
C GLY A 181 -4.96 -3.38 9.05
N ILE A 182 -5.68 -2.44 9.66
CA ILE A 182 -6.06 -1.17 9.04
C ILE A 182 -5.13 -0.07 9.54
N ILE A 183 -4.62 0.75 8.63
CA ILE A 183 -3.87 1.97 8.94
C ILE A 183 -4.83 3.14 8.75
N CYS A 184 -5.17 3.84 9.83
CA CYS A 184 -5.97 5.05 9.73
C CYS A 184 -5.08 6.21 9.31
N ASN A 185 -5.31 6.79 8.14
CA ASN A 185 -4.68 8.03 7.72
C ASN A 185 -5.67 9.17 7.95
N SER A 186 -5.45 9.90 9.05
CA SER A 186 -6.46 10.82 9.59
C SER A 186 -6.88 11.90 8.60
N ARG A 187 -8.19 12.13 8.55
CA ARG A 187 -8.83 13.23 7.82
C ARG A 187 -9.40 14.30 8.75
N LYS A 188 -9.08 14.20 10.05
CA LYS A 188 -9.65 15.04 11.12
C LYS A 188 -11.18 14.93 11.16
N VAL A 189 -11.69 13.72 10.98
CA VAL A 189 -13.11 13.41 11.19
C VAL A 189 -13.34 13.30 12.71
N ASP A 190 -14.49 13.77 13.19
CA ASP A 190 -14.82 13.65 14.61
C ASP A 190 -14.93 12.18 15.02
N LYS A 191 -14.36 11.83 16.18
CA LYS A 191 -14.31 10.45 16.69
C LYS A 191 -13.73 9.43 15.69
N GLU A 192 -12.85 9.88 14.79
CA GLU A 192 -12.28 9.05 13.72
C GLU A 192 -11.57 7.81 14.25
N ARG A 193 -10.83 7.95 15.35
CA ARG A 193 -10.13 6.84 15.98
C ARG A 193 -11.10 5.79 16.50
N GLU A 194 -12.10 6.21 17.27
CA GLU A 194 -13.11 5.34 17.86
C GLU A 194 -13.92 4.63 16.77
N PHE A 195 -14.24 5.33 15.68
CA PHE A 195 -14.93 4.74 14.53
C PHE A 195 -14.09 3.64 13.87
N LEU A 196 -12.80 3.90 13.62
CA LEU A 196 -11.91 2.90 13.01
C LEU A 196 -11.63 1.73 13.94
N GLU A 197 -11.54 1.95 15.25
CA GLU A 197 -11.42 0.89 16.25
C GLU A 197 -12.65 -0.02 16.23
N GLU A 198 -13.86 0.54 16.21
CA GLU A 198 -15.10 -0.26 16.11
C GLU A 198 -15.20 -1.00 14.78
N PHE A 199 -14.89 -0.34 13.66
CA PHE A 199 -14.89 -0.96 12.34
C PHE A 199 -13.89 -2.13 12.28
N THR A 200 -12.66 -1.93 12.76
CA THR A 200 -11.63 -2.98 12.73
C THR A 200 -11.99 -4.17 13.59
N ALA A 201 -12.52 -3.94 14.80
CA ALA A 201 -13.02 -5.00 15.66
C ALA A 201 -14.14 -5.81 14.99
N ALA A 202 -15.08 -5.13 14.33
CA ALA A 202 -16.21 -5.75 13.66
C ALA A 202 -15.79 -6.64 12.48
N ILE A 203 -14.75 -6.27 11.73
CA ILE A 203 -14.18 -7.11 10.66
C ILE A 203 -13.16 -8.15 11.16
N GLY A 204 -12.97 -8.27 12.48
CA GLY A 204 -12.10 -9.25 13.11
C GLY A 204 -10.61 -8.93 13.03
N THR A 205 -10.23 -7.66 12.88
CA THR A 205 -8.84 -7.18 12.83
C THR A 205 -8.61 -6.04 13.82
N ARG A 206 -7.50 -5.31 13.67
CA ARG A 206 -7.17 -4.12 14.46
C ARG A 206 -6.78 -2.93 13.59
N MET A 207 -6.97 -1.74 14.14
CA MET A 207 -6.26 -0.56 13.66
C MET A 207 -4.79 -0.65 14.10
N ILE A 208 -3.89 -1.02 13.19
CA ILE A 208 -2.47 -1.22 13.54
C ILE A 208 -1.82 0.10 13.97
N HIS A 209 -2.22 1.20 13.35
CA HIS A 209 -1.72 2.52 13.68
C HIS A 209 -2.68 3.62 13.20
N PHE A 210 -2.67 4.74 13.90
CA PHE A 210 -3.39 5.96 13.53
C PHE A 210 -2.35 7.02 13.15
N VAL A 211 -2.23 7.30 11.86
CA VAL A 211 -1.32 8.31 11.32
C VAL A 211 -2.02 9.68 11.40
N PRO A 212 -1.53 10.63 12.21
CA PRO A 212 -2.14 11.93 12.34
C PRO A 212 -1.95 12.77 11.07
N ARG A 213 -2.84 13.75 10.88
CA ARG A 213 -2.77 14.70 9.78
C ARG A 213 -1.81 15.83 10.14
N ASP A 214 -0.67 15.87 9.48
CA ASP A 214 0.35 16.93 9.66
C ASP A 214 0.73 17.58 8.31
N ASN A 215 0.92 18.90 8.34
CA ASN A 215 1.32 19.69 7.18
C ASN A 215 2.77 19.41 6.73
N VAL A 216 3.62 18.89 7.62
CA VAL A 216 4.99 18.49 7.27
C VAL A 216 5.03 17.45 6.17
N VAL A 217 3.98 16.63 6.05
CA VAL A 217 3.83 15.67 4.95
C VAL A 217 3.79 16.40 3.61
N GLN A 218 2.99 17.46 3.49
CA GLN A 218 2.93 18.26 2.24
C GLN A 218 4.26 18.97 1.98
N ILE A 219 4.91 19.50 3.02
CA ILE A 219 6.22 20.16 2.89
C ILE A 219 7.26 19.17 2.35
N ALA A 220 7.32 17.95 2.90
CA ALA A 220 8.22 16.90 2.45
C ALA A 220 7.90 16.48 1.00
N GLU A 221 6.62 16.30 0.66
CA GLU A 221 6.17 15.96 -0.70
C GLU A 221 6.55 17.03 -1.74
N PHE A 222 6.43 18.33 -1.41
CA PHE A 222 6.89 19.42 -2.27
C PHE A 222 8.40 19.38 -2.51
N ASN A 223 9.16 18.90 -1.52
CA ASN A 223 10.59 18.64 -1.63
C ASN A 223 10.91 17.26 -2.24
N LYS A 224 9.88 16.52 -2.70
CA LYS A 224 9.99 15.19 -3.33
C LYS A 224 10.64 14.15 -2.40
N LYS A 225 10.41 14.29 -1.09
CA LYS A 225 10.95 13.42 -0.05
C LYS A 225 9.82 12.78 0.76
N THR A 226 10.14 11.66 1.41
CA THR A 226 9.36 11.20 2.56
C THR A 226 9.63 12.12 3.74
N VAL A 227 8.76 12.16 4.74
CA VAL A 227 9.01 12.91 5.99
C VAL A 227 10.28 12.39 6.66
N VAL A 228 10.51 11.07 6.66
CA VAL A 228 11.71 10.44 7.24
C VAL A 228 13.03 10.91 6.57
N ASP A 229 13.02 11.10 5.25
CA ASP A 229 14.16 11.67 4.51
C ASP A 229 14.24 13.21 4.64
N TYR A 230 13.08 13.88 4.77
CA TYR A 230 13.03 15.33 4.93
C TYR A 230 13.59 15.76 6.28
N ASP A 231 13.07 15.20 7.37
CA ASP A 231 13.58 15.34 8.72
C ASP A 231 13.13 14.15 9.58
N SER A 232 14.08 13.28 9.95
CA SER A 232 13.82 12.10 10.76
C SER A 232 13.45 12.42 12.21
N ASN A 233 13.68 13.64 12.69
CA ASN A 233 13.36 14.05 14.07
C ASN A 233 11.95 14.63 14.19
N GLU A 234 11.26 14.89 13.07
CA GLU A 234 9.87 15.37 13.08
C GLU A 234 8.93 14.35 13.74
N ASN A 235 7.93 14.84 14.46
CA ASN A 235 6.95 13.97 15.13
C ASN A 235 6.29 13.01 14.13
N GLN A 236 5.95 13.51 12.94
CA GLN A 236 5.35 12.70 11.88
C GLN A 236 6.31 11.61 11.35
N ALA A 237 7.62 11.85 11.33
CA ALA A 237 8.61 10.81 11.00
C ALA A 237 8.63 9.71 12.07
N GLN A 238 8.48 10.08 13.34
CA GLN A 238 8.39 9.14 14.46
C GLN A 238 7.10 8.30 14.42
N GLU A 239 5.96 8.89 14.02
CA GLU A 239 4.71 8.13 13.79
C GLU A 239 4.90 7.07 12.70
N TYR A 240 5.59 7.39 11.60
CA TYR A 240 5.93 6.41 10.58
C TYR A 240 6.95 5.37 11.07
N GLY A 241 7.89 5.75 11.95
CA GLY A 241 8.76 4.84 12.68
C GLY A 241 7.97 3.82 13.49
N GLU A 242 7.00 4.29 14.28
CA GLU A 242 6.15 3.44 15.10
C GLU A 242 5.23 2.54 14.26
N LEU A 243 4.65 3.05 13.16
CA LEU A 243 3.92 2.24 12.19
C LEU A 243 4.83 1.13 11.60
N ALA A 244 6.05 1.47 11.18
CA ALA A 244 7.01 0.52 10.64
C ALA A 244 7.35 -0.57 11.68
N ARG A 245 7.63 -0.19 12.92
CA ARG A 245 7.87 -1.11 14.04
C ARG A 245 6.71 -2.08 14.23
N LYS A 246 5.49 -1.57 14.31
CA LYS A 246 4.27 -2.38 14.49
C LYS A 246 4.07 -3.36 13.34
N ILE A 247 4.35 -2.97 12.08
CA ILE A 247 4.30 -3.89 10.94
C ILE A 247 5.40 -4.95 11.03
N ILE A 248 6.64 -4.56 11.37
CA ILE A 248 7.78 -5.49 11.53
C ILE A 248 7.46 -6.55 12.60
N GLU A 249 6.89 -6.14 13.73
CA GLU A 249 6.59 -7.03 14.85
C GLU A 249 5.24 -7.75 14.73
N ASN A 250 4.40 -7.41 13.75
CA ASN A 250 3.06 -7.94 13.63
C ASN A 250 3.04 -9.47 13.52
N GLN A 251 2.27 -10.12 14.40
CA GLN A 251 1.99 -11.56 14.38
C GLN A 251 0.48 -11.85 14.22
N GLU A 252 -0.35 -10.81 14.17
CA GLU A 252 -1.81 -10.95 14.10
C GLU A 252 -2.27 -10.81 12.64
N PHE A 253 -2.60 -11.95 12.06
CA PHE A 253 -3.00 -12.09 10.66
C PHE A 253 -4.31 -12.84 10.57
N VAL A 254 -5.35 -12.20 10.04
CA VAL A 254 -6.72 -12.73 10.08
C VAL A 254 -7.30 -12.91 8.69
N ILE A 255 -8.28 -13.83 8.59
CA ILE A 255 -9.24 -13.79 7.49
C ILE A 255 -10.34 -12.82 7.92
N PRO A 256 -10.52 -11.67 7.25
CA PRO A 256 -11.47 -10.66 7.71
C PRO A 256 -12.91 -11.15 7.59
N GLN A 257 -13.81 -10.52 8.36
CA GLN A 257 -15.25 -10.74 8.36
C GLN A 257 -15.95 -9.49 7.82
N PRO A 258 -16.11 -9.34 6.49
CA PRO A 258 -16.66 -8.12 5.91
C PRO A 258 -18.11 -7.91 6.37
N LEU A 259 -18.45 -6.67 6.69
CA LEU A 259 -19.79 -6.27 7.09
C LEU A 259 -20.74 -6.24 5.89
N THR A 260 -22.01 -6.50 6.14
CA THR A 260 -23.10 -6.19 5.21
C THR A 260 -23.24 -4.68 5.03
N MET A 261 -23.94 -4.26 3.98
CA MET A 261 -24.17 -2.83 3.73
C MET A 261 -24.95 -2.19 4.89
N ASP A 262 -26.00 -2.85 5.37
CA ASP A 262 -26.84 -2.35 6.46
C ASP A 262 -26.06 -2.21 7.78
N GLU A 263 -25.18 -3.15 8.10
CA GLU A 263 -24.30 -3.05 9.28
C GLU A 263 -23.34 -1.87 9.16
N LEU A 264 -22.77 -1.69 7.96
CA LEU A 264 -21.83 -0.61 7.70
C LEU A 264 -22.52 0.76 7.73
N GLU A 265 -23.72 0.88 7.16
CA GLU A 265 -24.54 2.09 7.23
C GLU A 265 -24.93 2.43 8.67
N LYS A 266 -25.37 1.44 9.47
CA LYS A 266 -25.66 1.66 10.90
C LYS A 266 -24.44 2.20 11.65
N MET A 267 -23.26 1.64 11.38
CA MET A 267 -22.03 2.09 12.00
C MET A 267 -21.65 3.50 11.54
N VAL A 268 -21.71 3.79 10.23
CA VAL A 268 -21.43 5.14 9.70
C VAL A 268 -22.40 6.17 10.30
N VAL A 269 -23.69 5.86 10.38
CA VAL A 269 -24.70 6.76 10.97
C VAL A 269 -24.41 7.03 12.45
N LYS A 270 -24.02 6.00 13.21
CA LYS A 270 -23.64 6.14 14.63
C LYS A 270 -22.54 7.19 14.85
N TYR A 271 -21.57 7.26 13.95
CA TYR A 271 -20.44 8.20 14.04
C TYR A 271 -20.64 9.48 13.22
N GLY A 272 -21.59 9.49 12.28
CA GLY A 272 -21.93 10.64 11.43
C GLY A 272 -23.01 11.56 12.01
N ILE A 273 -23.81 11.08 12.95
CA ILE A 273 -24.69 11.93 13.76
C ILE A 273 -23.83 12.52 14.89
N ALA A 274 -23.31 13.71 14.65
CA ALA A 274 -22.83 14.56 15.73
C ALA A 274 -24.06 15.11 16.47
N ASP A 275 -24.11 14.91 17.79
CA ASP A 275 -24.92 15.76 18.69
C ASP A 275 -24.33 17.18 18.72
#